data_AF-A0A7W9WWS4-F1
#
_entry.id   AF-A0A7W9WWS4-F1
#
_cell.length_a   1.000
_cell.length_b   1.000
_cell.length_c   1.000
_cell.angle_alpha   90.00
_cell.angle_beta   90.00
_cell.angle_gamma   90.00
#
_symmetry.space_group_name_H-M   'P 1'
#
loop_
_entity.id
_entity.type
_entity.pdbx_description
1 polymer ?
#
loop_
_entity_poly.entity_id
_entity_poly.type
_entity_poly.pdbx_seq_one_letter_code
_entity_poly.pdbx_strand_id
1 'polypeptide(L)' 'MNTTKIERIETRLVDLPTIRPHKLSVATMYGQTLMLV' A
#
# COMPACT_ATOMS: atom_id res chain seq x y z
N MET A 1 20.61 17.87 24.49
CA MET A 1 20.29 16.55 23.88
C MET A 1 18.95 16.70 23.19
N ASN A 2 18.92 16.79 21.85
CA ASN A 2 17.66 16.87 21.11
C ASN A 2 17.11 15.46 20.88
N THR A 3 15.98 15.17 21.48
CA THR A 3 15.28 13.89 21.33
C THR A 3 14.43 13.95 20.06
N THR A 4 14.72 13.09 19.10
CA THR A 4 13.85 12.85 17.94
C THR A 4 12.66 12.04 18.42
N LYS A 5 11.48 12.67 18.41
CA LYS A 5 10.20 12.03 18.77
C LYS A 5 9.30 11.99 17.54
N ILE A 6 8.59 10.89 17.38
CA ILE A 6 7.54 10.78 16.37
C ILE A 6 6.33 11.51 16.94
N GLU A 7 5.92 12.60 16.29
CA GLU A 7 4.79 13.41 16.73
C GLU A 7 3.47 12.94 16.12
N ARG A 8 3.51 12.42 14.90
CA ARG A 8 2.34 11.98 14.15
C ARG A 8 2.72 11.06 13.00
N ILE A 9 1.82 10.14 12.66
CA ILE A 9 1.92 9.27 11.49
C ILE A 9 0.66 9.50 10.66
N GLU A 10 0.81 9.65 9.34
CA GLU A 10 -0.30 9.71 8.40
C GLU A 10 -0.26 8.48 7.52
N THR A 11 -1.43 7.96 7.14
CA THR A 11 -1.52 6.87 6.17
C THR A 11 -2.44 7.22 5.03
N ARG A 12 -2.13 6.69 3.84
CA ARG A 12 -2.96 6.86 2.65
C ARG A 12 -3.19 5.52 1.97
N LEU A 13 -4.44 5.28 1.58
CA LEU A 13 -4.81 4.16 0.71
C LEU A 13 -4.85 4.65 -0.73
N VAL A 14 -4.21 3.91 -1.62
CA VAL A 14 -4.16 4.23 -3.04
C VAL A 14 -4.46 2.98 -3.85
N ASP A 15 -5.46 3.05 -4.71
CA ASP A 15 -5.76 1.99 -5.67
C ASP A 15 -4.90 2.15 -6.91
N LEU A 16 -4.29 1.06 -7.34
CA LEU A 16 -3.34 1.03 -8.45
C LEU A 16 -3.56 -0.24 -9.28
N PRO A 17 -3.25 -0.23 -10.59
CA PRO A 17 -3.14 -1.47 -11.34
C PRO A 17 -1.97 -2.31 -10.83
N THR A 18 -2.04 -3.63 -11.00
CA THR A 18 -0.86 -4.50 -10.86
C THR A 18 0.05 -4.33 -12.08
N ILE A 19 1.37 -4.51 -11.92
CA ILE A 19 2.33 -4.37 -13.04
C ILE A 19 2.03 -5.40 -14.15
N ARG A 20 1.55 -6.58 -13.76
CA ARG A 20 0.95 -7.60 -14.64
C ARG A 20 -0.17 -8.29 -13.86
N PRO A 21 -1.26 -8.74 -14.50
CA PRO A 21 -2.33 -9.44 -13.81
C PRO A 21 -1.80 -10.69 -13.08
N HIS A 22 -2.12 -10.82 -11.79
CA HIS A 22 -1.69 -11.97 -10.99
C HIS A 22 -2.77 -13.06 -11.02
N LYS A 23 -2.37 -14.29 -11.38
CA LYS A 23 -3.28 -15.44 -11.36
C LYS A 23 -3.33 -16.03 -9.95
N LEU A 24 -4.52 -16.01 -9.37
CA LEU A 24 -4.86 -16.70 -8.12
C LEU A 24 -5.64 -17.97 -8.45
N SER A 25 -5.86 -18.84 -7.46
CA SER A 25 -6.51 -20.14 -7.69
C SER A 25 -7.93 -20.04 -8.28
N VAL A 26 -8.64 -18.92 -8.07
CA VAL A 26 -10.04 -18.73 -8.50
C VAL A 26 -10.30 -17.43 -9.26
N ALA A 27 -9.31 -16.54 -9.34
CA ALA A 27 -9.48 -15.21 -9.91
C ALA A 27 -8.18 -14.68 -10.50
N THR A 28 -8.27 -13.64 -11.33
CA THR A 28 -7.11 -12.87 -11.79
C THR A 28 -7.18 -11.48 -11.17
N MET A 29 -6.14 -11.06 -10.46
CA MET A 29 -6.07 -9.76 -9.81
C MET A 29 -5.41 -8.73 -10.75
N TYR A 30 -6.19 -7.72 -11.14
CA TYR A 30 -5.78 -6.66 -12.08
C TYR A 30 -5.40 -5.35 -11.38
N GLY A 31 -5.87 -5.16 -10.15
CA GLY A 31 -5.57 -3.99 -9.33
C GLY A 31 -5.32 -4.40 -7.88
N GLN A 32 -4.78 -3.48 -7.12
CA GLN A 32 -4.46 -3.64 -5.72
C GLN A 32 -4.56 -2.30 -5.00
N THR A 33 -4.86 -2.34 -3.70
CA THR A 33 -4.79 -1.17 -2.83
C THR A 33 -3.48 -1.21 -2.06
N LEU A 34 -2.74 -0.10 -2.07
CA LEU A 34 -1.50 0.06 -1.31
C LEU A 34 -1.71 1.03 -0.15
N MET A 35 -1.13 0.71 1.01
CA MET A 35 -1.10 1.59 2.17
C MET A 35 0.28 2.24 2.29
N LEU A 36 0.33 3.56 2.14
CA LEU A 36 1.51 4.38 2.41
C LEU A 36 1.45 4.85 3.86
N VAL A 37 2.57 4.76 4.58
CA VAL A 37 2.76 5.15 6.00
C VAL A 37 3.98 6.03 6.10
#